data_AF-W6E774-F1
#
_entry.id   AF-W6E774-F1
#
_cell.length_a   1.000
_cell.length_b   1.000
_cell.length_c   1.000
_cell.angle_alpha   90.00
_cell.angle_beta   90.00
_cell.angle_gamma   90.00
#
_symmetry.space_group_name_H-M   'P 1'
#
loop_
_entity.id
_entity.type
_entity.pdbx_description
1 polymer ?
#
loop_
_entity_poly.entity_id
_entity_poly.type
_entity_poly.pdbx_seq_one_letter_code
_entity_poly.pdbx_strand_id
1 'polypeptide(L)'
;MSIYQALKDYQEVITRGDYLVFDAPVSCRFVGRFFRFENQTAMKPSLAASVYVNWVEEGAADLTFKHVFNRTLARDAFTLTISEDKELVIESQNLRGFRYAQEALEKVMTVKEGRLYLPLVSVKHCPSFDMRGVIEGFYGTPWTREERLDCLSFIADKGMNTYMYAPKNDDYQRSHWREPYPEDWVAHFRDLIQLAKERQVDFWYMISPGLDFDYTKKEDYQLLYQKLQQLLDLGVCHFGLLLDDIDYHIVDAVERRFKKTAYAQAHLATAVYQFLQRQHAAPDLVVCPTEYDNHHDSLYLAELSEAIPAEVAFFWTGPSTLASQISQADIETIAAIYRRPIIIWDNIPVNDYQDDSKRLFLTPFANRSPFLCQPDYQVRGIVSNPMISWELSKPTLIDMSRYLWDAKRYQPSYSWLEALRDYTGDKAMALALLRFAWHNGNRHLHRDLPFEVEEALMRKDIASLSGWVAELVELVDKLKELDIPAFQQAIAPWFDRAKADQSFWRVILEQAPDLEQQYAELQEQRHRIGSNIPSRFYQLHYLQENSMLGNQAQVAEARAEDYT
;
A
#
# COMPACT_ATOMS: atom_id res chain seq x y z
N MET A 1 -25.79 -12.16 -10.94
CA MET A 1 -24.47 -12.71 -10.58
C MET A 1 -24.70 -13.78 -9.51
N SER A 2 -24.00 -14.92 -9.52
CA SER A 2 -24.18 -15.93 -8.46
C SER A 2 -23.62 -15.43 -7.12
N ILE A 3 -24.14 -15.93 -6.00
CA ILE A 3 -23.64 -15.56 -4.66
C ILE A 3 -22.14 -15.87 -4.49
N TYR A 4 -21.69 -17.01 -5.03
CA TYR A 4 -20.27 -17.40 -5.01
C TYR A 4 -19.39 -16.41 -5.77
N GLN A 5 -19.87 -15.87 -6.88
CA GLN A 5 -19.13 -14.86 -7.63
C GLN A 5 -19.13 -13.51 -6.88
N ALA A 6 -20.24 -13.13 -6.25
CA ALA A 6 -20.34 -11.90 -5.47
C ALA A 6 -19.45 -11.94 -4.21
N LEU A 7 -19.27 -13.13 -3.62
CA LEU A 7 -18.49 -13.34 -2.41
C LEU A 7 -17.14 -14.04 -2.64
N LYS A 8 -16.61 -14.04 -3.86
CA LYS A 8 -15.39 -14.78 -4.23
C LYS A 8 -14.15 -14.41 -3.39
N ASP A 9 -14.09 -13.18 -2.88
CA ASP A 9 -12.94 -12.66 -2.13
C ASP A 9 -13.02 -12.99 -0.62
N TYR A 10 -14.17 -13.47 -0.12
CA TYR A 10 -14.36 -13.81 1.29
C TYR A 10 -13.89 -15.23 1.60
N GLN A 11 -13.43 -15.46 2.84
CA GLN A 11 -12.74 -16.70 3.23
C GLN A 11 -13.66 -17.89 3.41
N GLU A 12 -14.67 -17.74 4.26
CA GLU A 12 -15.62 -18.81 4.57
C GLU A 12 -17.01 -18.31 4.22
N VAL A 13 -17.65 -18.97 3.24
CA VAL A 13 -18.98 -18.65 2.76
C VAL A 13 -19.81 -19.94 2.76
N ILE A 14 -20.84 -19.98 3.60
CA ILE A 14 -21.72 -21.14 3.77
C ILE A 14 -23.13 -20.72 3.37
N THR A 15 -23.71 -21.41 2.38
CA THR A 15 -25.08 -21.16 1.90
C THR A 15 -25.64 -22.41 1.23
N ARG A 16 -26.97 -22.56 1.25
CA ARG A 16 -27.69 -23.57 0.45
C ARG A 16 -28.33 -22.99 -0.82
N GLY A 17 -28.21 -21.67 -1.04
CA GLY A 17 -28.86 -20.97 -2.16
C GLY A 17 -30.32 -20.57 -1.90
N ASP A 18 -30.80 -20.72 -0.66
CA ASP A 18 -32.11 -20.29 -0.21
C ASP A 18 -32.15 -18.75 0.00
N TYR A 19 -33.33 -18.14 -0.12
CA TYR A 19 -33.51 -16.69 0.02
C TYR A 19 -34.70 -16.35 0.93
N LEU A 20 -34.53 -15.28 1.71
CA LEU A 20 -35.65 -14.48 2.21
C LEU A 20 -36.07 -13.49 1.11
N VAL A 21 -37.38 -13.32 0.96
CA VAL A 21 -37.97 -12.40 -0.01
C VAL A 21 -39.00 -11.53 0.70
N PHE A 22 -38.89 -10.22 0.52
CA PHE A 22 -39.77 -9.22 1.10
C PHE A 22 -40.26 -8.25 0.02
N ASP A 23 -41.49 -7.76 0.16
CA ASP A 23 -41.92 -6.58 -0.59
C ASP A 23 -41.26 -5.34 0.03
N ALA A 24 -40.70 -4.46 -0.80
CA ALA A 24 -40.01 -3.25 -0.34
C ALA A 24 -40.98 -2.03 -0.31
N PRO A 25 -40.85 -1.13 0.68
CA PRO A 25 -39.85 -1.12 1.74
C PRO A 25 -40.13 -2.14 2.85
N VAL A 26 -39.07 -2.78 3.36
CA VAL A 26 -39.14 -3.78 4.42
C VAL A 26 -39.14 -3.10 5.78
N SER A 27 -40.05 -3.49 6.69
CA SER A 27 -40.02 -3.03 8.08
C SER A 27 -38.84 -3.67 8.82
N CYS A 28 -37.85 -2.87 9.18
CA CYS A 28 -36.59 -3.34 9.77
C CYS A 28 -36.38 -2.76 11.16
N ARG A 29 -35.82 -3.58 12.06
CA ARG A 29 -35.32 -3.12 13.37
C ARG A 29 -33.81 -3.23 13.42
N PHE A 30 -33.15 -2.22 13.97
CA PHE A 30 -31.74 -2.31 14.34
C PHE A 30 -31.60 -2.60 15.85
N VAL A 31 -30.73 -3.53 16.20
CA VAL A 31 -30.39 -3.88 17.59
C VAL A 31 -28.87 -3.80 17.76
N GLY A 32 -28.41 -2.70 18.36
CA GLY A 32 -27.02 -2.50 18.72
C GLY A 32 -26.66 -3.21 20.02
N ARG A 33 -25.70 -4.13 19.96
CA ARG A 33 -25.07 -4.79 21.11
C ARG A 33 -23.55 -4.59 21.09
N PHE A 34 -23.04 -3.69 20.25
CA PHE A 34 -21.62 -3.34 20.25
C PHE A 34 -21.30 -2.30 21.33
N PHE A 35 -22.07 -1.21 21.40
CA PHE A 35 -22.00 -0.22 22.49
C PHE A 35 -23.40 0.30 22.89
N ARG A 36 -23.50 0.88 24.10
CA ARG A 36 -24.77 1.17 24.80
C ARG A 36 -25.82 1.98 24.02
N PHE A 37 -25.40 2.85 23.11
CA PHE A 37 -26.28 3.78 22.38
C PHE A 37 -26.20 3.59 20.86
N GLU A 38 -25.73 2.45 20.42
CA GLU A 38 -25.61 2.14 19.00
C GLU A 38 -26.99 1.97 18.36
N ASN A 39 -27.16 2.58 17.18
CA ASN A 39 -28.39 2.53 16.39
C ASN A 39 -28.05 2.48 14.89
N GLN A 40 -29.07 2.47 14.03
CA GLN A 40 -28.94 2.33 12.59
C GLN A 40 -28.06 3.41 11.93
N THR A 41 -27.86 4.57 12.55
CA THR A 41 -26.96 5.62 12.03
C THR A 41 -25.48 5.21 12.05
N ALA A 42 -25.13 4.15 12.78
CA ALA A 42 -23.79 3.55 12.73
C ALA A 42 -23.55 2.73 11.45
N MET A 43 -24.62 2.40 10.70
CA MET A 43 -24.50 1.70 9.43
C MET A 43 -24.02 2.64 8.31
N LYS A 44 -23.52 2.06 7.22
CA LYS A 44 -23.19 2.79 5.99
C LYS A 44 -24.42 3.58 5.51
N PRO A 45 -24.26 4.82 5.02
CA PRO A 45 -25.38 5.64 4.56
C PRO A 45 -26.27 4.95 3.52
N SER A 46 -25.67 4.15 2.62
CA SER A 46 -26.34 3.31 1.62
C SER A 46 -27.32 2.29 2.20
N LEU A 47 -27.12 1.85 3.43
CA LEU A 47 -28.01 0.93 4.15
C LEU A 47 -28.91 1.69 5.14
N ALA A 48 -28.34 2.61 5.92
CA ALA A 48 -29.05 3.37 6.93
C ALA A 48 -30.16 4.25 6.33
N ALA A 49 -29.91 4.88 5.18
CA ALA A 49 -30.85 5.76 4.50
C ALA A 49 -31.45 5.11 3.23
N SER A 50 -31.40 3.78 3.13
CA SER A 50 -31.93 3.06 1.98
C SER A 50 -33.45 3.23 1.87
N VAL A 51 -33.94 3.57 0.67
CA VAL A 51 -35.39 3.66 0.39
C VAL A 51 -36.11 2.31 0.45
N TYR A 52 -35.36 1.21 0.49
CA TYR A 52 -35.90 -0.16 0.57
C TYR A 52 -36.08 -0.65 2.01
N VAL A 53 -35.66 0.15 2.99
CA VAL A 53 -35.70 -0.17 4.41
C VAL A 53 -36.50 0.89 5.14
N ASN A 54 -37.50 0.46 5.91
CA ASN A 54 -38.24 1.32 6.82
C ASN A 54 -37.86 0.96 8.26
N TRP A 55 -37.08 1.82 8.93
CA TRP A 55 -36.63 1.57 10.29
C TRP A 55 -37.73 1.81 11.32
N VAL A 56 -38.02 0.81 12.15
CA VAL A 56 -39.02 0.89 13.23
C VAL A 56 -38.37 0.72 14.60
N GLU A 57 -38.68 1.63 15.53
CA GLU A 57 -38.20 1.57 16.91
C GLU A 57 -39.08 0.65 17.78
N GLU A 58 -40.41 0.71 17.60
CA GLU A 58 -41.40 -0.05 18.36
C GLU A 58 -42.28 -0.92 17.45
N GLY A 59 -42.92 -1.97 18.00
CA GLY A 59 -43.84 -2.84 17.27
C GLY A 59 -43.22 -4.12 16.70
N ALA A 60 -43.82 -4.71 15.66
CA ALA A 60 -43.24 -5.86 14.95
C ALA A 60 -42.40 -5.39 13.75
N ALA A 61 -41.23 -6.00 13.55
CA ALA A 61 -40.39 -5.78 12.37
C ALA A 61 -40.33 -7.09 11.57
N ASP A 62 -40.28 -6.97 10.25
CA ASP A 62 -40.18 -8.12 9.35
C ASP A 62 -38.75 -8.66 9.28
N LEU A 63 -37.74 -7.82 9.51
CA LEU A 63 -36.32 -8.16 9.48
C LEU A 63 -35.57 -7.46 10.63
N THR A 64 -34.68 -8.17 11.31
CA THR A 64 -33.87 -7.59 12.40
C THR A 64 -32.40 -7.58 12.02
N PHE A 65 -31.77 -6.41 12.07
CA PHE A 65 -30.34 -6.19 11.94
C PHE A 65 -29.72 -6.13 13.34
N LYS A 66 -28.72 -6.96 13.61
CA LYS A 66 -28.00 -6.99 14.87
C LYS A 66 -26.53 -6.71 14.64
N HIS A 67 -25.95 -5.81 15.41
CA HIS A 67 -24.50 -5.65 15.50
C HIS A 67 -24.03 -6.04 16.90
N VAL A 68 -23.10 -6.98 16.99
CA VAL A 68 -22.66 -7.56 18.27
C VAL A 68 -21.15 -7.41 18.40
N PHE A 69 -20.70 -6.87 19.55
CA PHE A 69 -19.28 -6.87 19.87
C PHE A 69 -18.79 -8.29 20.17
N ASN A 70 -17.80 -8.76 19.42
CA ASN A 70 -17.14 -10.04 19.66
C ASN A 70 -15.63 -9.82 19.86
N ARG A 71 -15.20 -9.92 21.13
CA ARG A 71 -13.80 -9.75 21.53
C ARG A 71 -12.84 -10.82 21.02
N THR A 72 -13.36 -11.97 20.58
CA THR A 72 -12.58 -13.13 20.14
C THR A 72 -12.19 -13.06 18.67
N LEU A 73 -12.84 -12.18 17.89
CA LEU A 73 -12.43 -11.87 16.53
C LEU A 73 -11.16 -11.01 16.55
N ALA A 74 -10.30 -11.22 15.56
CA ALA A 74 -9.19 -10.32 15.28
C ALA A 74 -9.70 -8.90 14.94
N ARG A 75 -8.83 -7.90 15.01
CA ARG A 75 -9.17 -6.54 14.60
C ARG A 75 -9.60 -6.56 13.14
N ASP A 76 -10.59 -5.75 12.79
CA ASP A 76 -11.13 -5.63 11.42
C ASP A 76 -11.80 -6.90 10.85
N ALA A 77 -11.72 -8.05 11.54
CA ALA A 77 -12.44 -9.26 11.16
C ALA A 77 -13.93 -9.14 11.48
N PHE A 78 -14.74 -9.92 10.76
CA PHE A 78 -16.18 -9.96 10.97
C PHE A 78 -16.80 -11.32 10.65
N THR A 79 -18.00 -11.52 11.19
CA THR A 79 -18.97 -12.49 10.69
C THR A 79 -20.22 -11.76 10.21
N LEU A 80 -20.87 -12.30 9.17
CA LEU A 80 -22.18 -11.87 8.67
C LEU A 80 -23.04 -13.11 8.51
N THR A 81 -24.17 -13.17 9.21
CA THR A 81 -25.13 -14.27 9.09
C THR A 81 -26.51 -13.72 8.75
N ILE A 82 -27.12 -14.26 7.69
CA ILE A 82 -28.52 -14.03 7.31
C ILE A 82 -29.24 -15.36 7.46
N SER A 83 -30.23 -15.43 8.35
CA SER A 83 -30.86 -16.68 8.80
C SER A 83 -32.36 -16.77 8.45
N GLU A 84 -32.91 -17.99 8.49
CA GLU A 84 -34.35 -18.26 8.23
C GLU A 84 -35.27 -17.51 9.22
N ASP A 85 -34.78 -17.20 10.41
CA ASP A 85 -35.49 -16.48 11.48
C ASP A 85 -35.67 -14.97 11.18
N LYS A 86 -35.33 -14.53 9.95
CA LYS A 86 -35.36 -13.13 9.52
C LYS A 86 -34.48 -12.24 10.38
N GLU A 87 -33.30 -12.77 10.72
CA GLU A 87 -32.25 -12.05 11.41
C GLU A 87 -31.00 -11.96 10.54
N LEU A 88 -30.46 -10.74 10.48
CA LEU A 88 -29.14 -10.42 9.98
C LEU A 88 -28.26 -10.08 11.17
N VAL A 89 -27.22 -10.87 11.41
CA VAL A 89 -26.29 -10.67 12.53
C VAL A 89 -24.91 -10.37 11.97
N ILE A 90 -24.34 -9.24 12.40
CA ILE A 90 -22.93 -8.92 12.20
C ILE A 90 -22.23 -8.98 13.55
N GLU A 91 -21.15 -9.73 13.63
CA GLU A 91 -20.24 -9.69 14.79
C GLU A 91 -18.91 -9.08 14.36
N SER A 92 -18.38 -8.18 15.18
CA SER A 92 -17.08 -7.55 14.93
C SER A 92 -16.40 -7.14 16.24
N GLN A 93 -15.07 -6.96 16.20
CA GLN A 93 -14.32 -6.43 17.35
C GLN A 93 -14.25 -4.89 17.33
N ASN A 94 -14.40 -4.27 16.15
CA ASN A 94 -14.29 -2.82 15.94
C ASN A 94 -15.20 -2.34 14.80
N LEU A 95 -15.37 -1.02 14.70
CA LEU A 95 -16.25 -0.42 13.69
C LEU A 95 -15.77 -0.61 12.24
N ARG A 96 -14.48 -0.90 12.02
CA ARG A 96 -13.96 -1.27 10.70
C ARG A 96 -14.49 -2.64 10.26
N GLY A 97 -14.42 -3.65 11.14
CA GLY A 97 -15.03 -4.97 10.88
C GLY A 97 -16.53 -4.85 10.59
N PHE A 98 -17.23 -3.99 11.33
CA PHE A 98 -18.64 -3.68 11.05
C PHE A 98 -18.85 -3.08 9.65
N ARG A 99 -18.00 -2.15 9.21
CA ARG A 99 -18.04 -1.58 7.85
C ARG A 99 -17.80 -2.66 6.78
N TYR A 100 -16.77 -3.48 6.93
CA TYR A 100 -16.46 -4.54 5.95
C TYR A 100 -17.56 -5.60 5.85
N ALA A 101 -18.21 -5.92 6.97
CA ALA A 101 -19.39 -6.80 6.97
C ALA A 101 -20.56 -6.20 6.17
N GLN A 102 -20.76 -4.88 6.26
CA GLN A 102 -21.79 -4.19 5.50
C GLN A 102 -21.50 -4.16 4.00
N GLU A 103 -20.23 -4.07 3.60
CA GLU A 103 -19.83 -4.22 2.19
C GLU A 103 -20.10 -5.64 1.67
N ALA A 104 -19.90 -6.67 2.49
CA ALA A 104 -20.30 -8.03 2.16
C ALA A 104 -21.82 -8.15 2.01
N LEU A 105 -22.58 -7.49 2.88
CA LEU A 105 -24.03 -7.43 2.80
C LEU A 105 -24.53 -6.74 1.51
N GLU A 106 -23.96 -5.59 1.16
CA GLU A 106 -24.32 -4.86 -0.07
C GLU A 106 -24.11 -5.70 -1.33
N LYS A 107 -23.08 -6.56 -1.36
CA LYS A 107 -22.80 -7.47 -2.49
C LYS A 107 -23.86 -8.57 -2.66
N VAL A 108 -24.58 -8.93 -1.61
CA VAL A 108 -25.57 -10.03 -1.63
C VAL A 108 -27.01 -9.56 -1.54
N MET A 109 -27.24 -8.34 -1.07
CA MET A 109 -28.55 -7.70 -1.01
C MET A 109 -28.96 -7.24 -2.40
N THR A 110 -30.02 -7.86 -2.95
CA THR A 110 -30.51 -7.52 -4.29
C THR A 110 -31.93 -6.98 -4.23
N VAL A 111 -32.20 -5.88 -4.94
CA VAL A 111 -33.55 -5.35 -5.12
C VAL A 111 -33.96 -5.47 -6.58
N LYS A 112 -35.09 -6.12 -6.84
CA LYS A 112 -35.65 -6.27 -8.20
C LYS A 112 -37.16 -6.25 -8.14
N GLU A 113 -37.80 -5.51 -9.06
CA GLU A 113 -39.26 -5.48 -9.20
C GLU A 113 -39.99 -5.13 -7.89
N GLY A 114 -39.44 -4.19 -7.12
CA GLY A 114 -40.03 -3.75 -5.85
C GLY A 114 -39.86 -4.74 -4.68
N ARG A 115 -39.02 -5.77 -4.83
CA ARG A 115 -38.76 -6.77 -3.79
C ARG A 115 -37.30 -6.82 -3.37
N LEU A 116 -37.08 -7.01 -2.08
CA LEU A 116 -35.78 -7.26 -1.47
C LEU A 116 -35.51 -8.76 -1.37
N TYR A 117 -34.37 -9.19 -1.91
CA TYR A 117 -33.89 -10.57 -1.86
C TYR A 117 -32.62 -10.62 -1.00
N LEU A 118 -32.66 -11.42 0.06
CA LEU A 118 -31.54 -11.66 0.95
C LEU A 118 -31.23 -13.16 0.98
N PRO A 119 -30.05 -13.59 0.54
CA PRO A 119 -29.71 -15.01 0.61
C PRO A 119 -29.48 -15.42 2.06
N LEU A 120 -29.83 -16.67 2.37
CA LEU A 120 -29.41 -17.31 3.60
C LEU A 120 -27.94 -17.69 3.48
N VAL A 121 -27.10 -17.01 4.25
CA VAL A 121 -25.65 -17.11 4.13
C VAL A 121 -24.96 -16.84 5.47
N SER A 122 -23.87 -17.56 5.72
CA SER A 122 -22.89 -17.22 6.75
C SER A 122 -21.57 -16.89 6.07
N VAL A 123 -21.02 -15.71 6.36
CA VAL A 123 -19.72 -15.24 5.89
C VAL A 123 -18.83 -15.01 7.09
N LYS A 124 -17.59 -15.51 7.05
CA LYS A 124 -16.53 -15.15 7.99
C LYS A 124 -15.31 -14.70 7.21
N HIS A 125 -14.74 -13.58 7.62
CA HIS A 125 -13.59 -12.98 6.95
C HIS A 125 -12.66 -12.28 7.94
N CYS A 126 -11.37 -12.51 7.78
CA CYS A 126 -10.31 -11.99 8.63
C CYS A 126 -9.16 -11.51 7.75
N PRO A 127 -8.65 -10.28 7.97
CA PRO A 127 -7.45 -9.84 7.28
C PRO A 127 -6.24 -10.67 7.73
N SER A 128 -5.22 -10.76 6.86
CA SER A 128 -3.95 -11.43 7.18
C SER A 128 -3.08 -10.54 8.05
N PHE A 129 -3.12 -9.22 7.85
CA PHE A 129 -2.35 -8.25 8.62
C PHE A 129 -3.27 -7.26 9.32
N ASP A 130 -2.96 -6.85 10.55
CA ASP A 130 -3.73 -5.85 11.30
C ASP A 130 -3.55 -4.43 10.74
N MET A 131 -2.36 -4.13 10.21
CA MET A 131 -1.99 -2.87 9.56
C MET A 131 -1.82 -3.08 8.06
N ARG A 132 -2.51 -2.26 7.27
CA ARG A 132 -2.54 -2.40 5.80
C ARG A 132 -2.64 -1.01 5.19
N GLY A 133 -1.66 -0.58 4.41
CA GLY A 133 -1.70 0.79 3.95
C GLY A 133 -0.52 1.27 3.14
N VAL A 134 -0.31 2.59 3.21
CA VAL A 134 0.74 3.27 2.46
C VAL A 134 1.54 4.20 3.37
N ILE A 135 2.80 4.40 2.99
CA ILE A 135 3.69 5.43 3.52
C ILE A 135 4.13 6.32 2.37
N GLU A 136 3.91 7.64 2.49
CA GLU A 136 4.41 8.63 1.53
C GLU A 136 5.91 8.83 1.80
N GLY A 137 6.74 7.81 1.56
CA GLY A 137 8.13 7.74 2.01
C GLY A 137 9.18 7.99 0.94
N PHE A 138 8.76 8.34 -0.27
CA PHE A 138 9.64 8.55 -1.43
C PHE A 138 10.32 9.93 -1.43
N TYR A 139 11.43 10.01 -2.15
CA TYR A 139 12.11 11.23 -2.54
C TYR A 139 11.51 11.83 -3.82
N GLY A 140 11.58 13.15 -3.94
CA GLY A 140 11.06 13.92 -5.07
C GLY A 140 9.92 14.84 -4.66
N THR A 141 9.12 15.26 -5.62
CA THR A 141 7.96 16.13 -5.37
C THR A 141 6.93 15.38 -4.51
N PRO A 142 6.61 15.85 -3.29
CA PRO A 142 5.56 15.24 -2.46
C PRO A 142 4.21 15.25 -3.17
N TRP A 143 3.29 14.40 -2.74
CA TRP A 143 1.93 14.42 -3.28
C TRP A 143 1.23 15.75 -2.96
N THR A 144 0.37 16.14 -3.88
CA THR A 144 -0.52 17.29 -3.71
C THR A 144 -1.51 17.06 -2.58
N ARG A 145 -2.14 18.15 -2.12
CA ARG A 145 -3.16 18.09 -1.04
C ARG A 145 -4.33 17.21 -1.46
N GLU A 146 -4.74 17.32 -2.72
CA GLU A 146 -5.82 16.57 -3.33
C GLU A 146 -5.47 15.07 -3.46
N GLU A 147 -4.25 14.74 -3.89
CA GLU A 147 -3.80 13.34 -3.96
C GLU A 147 -3.77 12.67 -2.58
N ARG A 148 -3.42 13.39 -1.50
CA ARG A 148 -3.46 12.84 -0.14
C ARG A 148 -4.88 12.57 0.35
N LEU A 149 -5.83 13.43 0.03
CA LEU A 149 -7.25 13.22 0.34
C LEU A 149 -7.83 12.04 -0.46
N ASP A 150 -7.48 11.96 -1.75
CA ASP A 150 -7.84 10.81 -2.59
C ASP A 150 -7.19 9.53 -2.07
N CYS A 151 -5.94 9.58 -1.60
CA CYS A 151 -5.24 8.46 -0.98
C CYS A 151 -6.00 7.89 0.20
N LEU A 152 -6.40 8.73 1.18
CA LEU A 152 -7.19 8.30 2.34
C LEU A 152 -8.50 7.62 1.93
N SER A 153 -9.19 8.17 0.94
CA SER A 153 -10.42 7.57 0.42
C SER A 153 -10.17 6.24 -0.29
N PHE A 154 -9.19 6.21 -1.18
CA PHE A 154 -8.80 5.03 -1.95
C PHE A 154 -8.40 3.88 -1.04
N ILE A 155 -7.51 4.11 -0.07
CA ILE A 155 -7.06 3.02 0.80
C ILE A 155 -8.22 2.45 1.62
N ALA A 156 -9.12 3.29 2.12
CA ALA A 156 -10.31 2.86 2.82
C ALA A 156 -11.23 2.00 1.92
N ASP A 157 -11.47 2.44 0.69
CA ASP A 157 -12.33 1.74 -0.28
C ASP A 157 -11.71 0.41 -0.77
N LYS A 158 -10.38 0.28 -0.70
CA LYS A 158 -9.65 -0.98 -0.98
C LYS A 158 -9.43 -1.84 0.27
N GLY A 159 -10.12 -1.52 1.37
CA GLY A 159 -10.05 -2.21 2.64
C GLY A 159 -8.87 -1.79 3.52
N MET A 160 -7.82 -1.19 2.99
CA MET A 160 -6.67 -0.75 3.79
C MET A 160 -7.08 0.27 4.87
N ASN A 161 -6.27 0.39 5.92
CA ASN A 161 -6.62 1.11 7.14
C ASN A 161 -5.52 2.06 7.65
N THR A 162 -4.41 2.22 6.95
CA THR A 162 -3.26 2.99 7.46
C THR A 162 -2.70 3.95 6.41
N TYR A 163 -2.52 5.21 6.79
CA TYR A 163 -1.81 6.21 6.00
C TYR A 163 -0.69 6.82 6.85
N MET A 164 0.54 6.79 6.34
CA MET A 164 1.72 7.33 7.00
C MET A 164 2.25 8.54 6.25
N TYR A 165 2.11 9.72 6.86
CA TYR A 165 2.67 10.97 6.33
C TYR A 165 4.18 11.02 6.63
N ALA A 166 5.00 10.77 5.61
CA ALA A 166 6.46 10.74 5.73
C ALA A 166 7.24 11.36 4.53
N PRO A 167 6.71 12.37 3.80
CA PRO A 167 7.36 12.83 2.58
C PRO A 167 8.78 13.35 2.84
N LYS A 168 9.79 12.74 2.22
CA LYS A 168 11.21 13.04 2.48
C LYS A 168 11.61 14.47 2.10
N ASN A 169 10.85 15.10 1.21
CA ASN A 169 11.03 16.46 0.73
C ASN A 169 10.08 17.48 1.40
N ASP A 170 9.39 17.12 2.49
CA ASP A 170 8.81 18.09 3.40
C ASP A 170 9.88 18.57 4.40
N ASP A 171 10.30 19.82 4.26
CA ASP A 171 11.33 20.42 5.12
C ASP A 171 10.94 20.38 6.60
N TYR A 172 9.67 20.64 6.94
CA TYR A 172 9.19 20.66 8.32
C TYR A 172 9.17 19.27 8.98
N GLN A 173 9.28 18.22 8.19
CA GLN A 173 9.37 16.83 8.66
C GLN A 173 10.82 16.42 8.94
N ARG A 174 11.78 16.98 8.20
CA ARG A 174 13.16 16.52 8.13
C ARG A 174 14.20 17.62 8.39
N SER A 175 14.41 18.55 7.45
CA SER A 175 15.49 19.55 7.51
C SER A 175 15.22 20.65 8.55
N HIS A 176 13.97 21.05 8.71
CA HIS A 176 13.46 22.06 9.65
C HIS A 176 12.54 21.42 10.70
N TRP A 177 12.84 20.21 11.15
CA TRP A 177 12.01 19.45 12.11
C TRP A 177 11.75 20.18 13.43
N ARG A 178 12.63 21.13 13.81
CA ARG A 178 12.48 21.99 15.00
C ARG A 178 11.37 23.03 14.86
N GLU A 179 11.00 23.39 13.64
CA GLU A 179 10.01 24.43 13.38
C GLU A 179 8.60 23.84 13.38
N PRO A 180 7.62 24.47 14.06
CA PRO A 180 6.22 24.06 13.96
C PRO A 180 5.71 24.26 12.52
N TYR A 181 4.71 23.48 12.11
CA TYR A 181 4.05 23.76 10.84
C TYR A 181 3.31 25.10 10.88
N PRO A 182 3.32 25.87 9.78
CA PRO A 182 2.53 27.09 9.64
C PRO A 182 1.03 26.78 9.58
N GLU A 183 0.20 27.81 9.79
CA GLU A 183 -1.26 27.67 9.93
C GLU A 183 -1.95 27.03 8.72
N ASP A 184 -1.45 27.26 7.50
CA ASP A 184 -2.02 26.69 6.28
C ASP A 184 -1.81 25.17 6.18
N TRP A 185 -0.66 24.69 6.67
CA TRP A 185 -0.37 23.26 6.82
C TRP A 185 -1.15 22.65 7.97
N VAL A 186 -1.29 23.36 9.10
CA VAL A 186 -2.14 22.92 10.22
C VAL A 186 -3.59 22.75 9.77
N ALA A 187 -4.13 23.67 8.96
CA ALA A 187 -5.45 23.53 8.37
C ALA A 187 -5.54 22.29 7.47
N HIS A 188 -4.54 22.05 6.63
CA HIS A 188 -4.50 20.88 5.77
C HIS A 188 -4.43 19.56 6.56
N PHE A 189 -3.61 19.48 7.62
CA PHE A 189 -3.57 18.31 8.50
C PHE A 189 -4.93 18.05 9.15
N ARG A 190 -5.66 19.11 9.54
CA ARG A 190 -7.01 18.96 10.08
C ARG A 190 -7.94 18.29 9.06
N ASP A 191 -7.88 18.69 7.80
CA ASP A 191 -8.67 18.08 6.72
C ASP A 191 -8.31 16.60 6.53
N LEU A 192 -7.01 16.26 6.51
CA LEU A 192 -6.54 14.88 6.41
C LEU A 192 -6.99 14.02 7.60
N ILE A 193 -6.83 14.51 8.83
CA ILE A 193 -7.19 13.78 10.05
C ILE A 193 -8.71 13.59 10.13
N GLN A 194 -9.48 14.61 9.77
CA GLN A 194 -10.94 14.53 9.73
C GLN A 194 -11.40 13.47 8.73
N LEU A 195 -10.88 13.50 7.50
CA LEU A 195 -11.21 12.51 6.48
C LEU A 195 -10.75 11.11 6.89
N ALA A 196 -9.55 10.96 7.45
CA ALA A 196 -9.05 9.69 7.95
C ALA A 196 -9.99 9.09 9.00
N LYS A 197 -10.45 9.90 9.96
CA LYS A 197 -11.44 9.48 10.97
C LYS A 197 -12.77 9.07 10.34
N GLU A 198 -13.31 9.86 9.41
CA GLU A 198 -14.56 9.55 8.69
C GLU A 198 -14.46 8.24 7.90
N ARG A 199 -13.32 8.01 7.25
CA ARG A 199 -13.03 6.82 6.45
C ARG A 199 -12.41 5.69 7.28
N GLN A 200 -12.35 5.83 8.61
CA GLN A 200 -11.80 4.85 9.56
C GLN A 200 -10.36 4.40 9.24
N VAL A 201 -9.55 5.30 8.70
CA VAL A 201 -8.12 5.14 8.44
C VAL A 201 -7.33 5.71 9.62
N ASP A 202 -6.33 4.95 10.06
CA ASP A 202 -5.38 5.36 11.08
C ASP A 202 -4.33 6.28 10.41
N PHE A 203 -4.34 7.55 10.79
CA PHE A 203 -3.38 8.56 10.30
C PHE A 203 -2.14 8.58 11.19
N TRP A 204 -0.97 8.37 10.58
CA TRP A 204 0.32 8.41 11.25
C TRP A 204 1.13 9.63 10.81
N TYR A 205 1.72 10.32 11.78
CA TYR A 205 2.68 11.37 11.52
C TYR A 205 4.11 10.86 11.78
N MET A 206 4.97 10.92 10.77
CA MET A 206 6.37 10.53 10.88
C MET A 206 7.26 11.76 10.97
N ILE A 207 8.28 11.73 11.82
CA ILE A 207 9.29 12.80 11.95
C ILE A 207 10.70 12.25 11.77
N SER A 208 11.57 12.97 11.04
CA SER A 208 12.93 12.55 10.70
C SER A 208 13.99 13.54 11.23
N PRO A 209 14.23 13.61 12.56
CA PRO A 209 15.10 14.63 13.13
C PRO A 209 16.60 14.31 12.97
N GLY A 210 16.95 13.10 12.53
CA GLY A 210 18.30 12.55 12.68
C GLY A 210 19.41 13.22 11.86
N LEU A 211 19.09 14.13 10.92
CA LEU A 211 20.12 14.87 10.17
C LEU A 211 21.01 15.74 11.07
N ASP A 212 20.43 16.35 12.10
CA ASP A 212 21.16 17.30 12.95
C ASP A 212 20.69 17.31 14.42
N PHE A 213 19.96 16.29 14.86
CA PHE A 213 19.52 16.16 16.26
C PHE A 213 20.72 16.02 17.21
N ASP A 214 20.83 16.91 18.18
CA ASP A 214 21.84 16.85 19.23
C ASP A 214 21.29 16.15 20.47
N TYR A 215 21.61 14.86 20.60
CA TYR A 215 21.20 14.02 21.73
C TYR A 215 21.62 14.54 23.11
N THR A 216 22.54 15.51 23.18
CA THR A 216 23.03 16.09 24.44
C THR A 216 22.31 17.38 24.85
N LYS A 217 21.68 18.10 23.90
CA LYS A 217 20.98 19.36 24.15
C LYS A 217 19.54 19.12 24.55
N LYS A 218 19.11 19.72 25.66
CA LYS A 218 17.72 19.57 26.12
C LYS A 218 16.75 20.33 25.22
N GLU A 219 17.23 21.38 24.58
CA GLU A 219 16.48 22.27 23.70
C GLU A 219 15.91 21.50 22.50
N ASP A 220 16.70 20.61 21.90
CA ASP A 220 16.27 19.77 20.78
C ASP A 220 15.11 18.84 21.16
N TYR A 221 15.15 18.22 22.35
CA TYR A 221 14.02 17.44 22.86
C TYR A 221 12.77 18.31 23.05
N GLN A 222 12.92 19.52 23.59
CA GLN A 222 11.76 20.41 23.80
C GLN A 222 11.13 20.85 22.49
N LEU A 223 11.92 21.17 21.47
CA LEU A 223 11.42 21.53 20.15
C LEU A 223 10.73 20.33 19.48
N LEU A 224 11.30 19.12 19.63
CA LEU A 224 10.67 17.89 19.15
C LEU A 224 9.31 17.67 19.82
N TYR A 225 9.25 17.83 21.14
CA TYR A 225 7.99 17.68 21.88
C TYR A 225 6.96 18.74 21.51
N GLN A 226 7.36 19.98 21.26
CA GLN A 226 6.46 21.04 20.79
C GLN A 226 5.88 20.70 19.42
N LYS A 227 6.71 20.19 18.50
CA LYS A 227 6.27 19.72 17.19
C LYS A 227 5.26 18.58 17.32
N LEU A 228 5.58 17.54 18.09
CA LEU A 228 4.68 16.41 18.33
C LEU A 228 3.38 16.84 19.03
N GLN A 229 3.45 17.80 19.96
CA GLN A 229 2.29 18.37 20.63
C GLN A 229 1.35 19.06 19.63
N GLN A 230 1.88 19.80 18.66
CA GLN A 230 1.07 20.43 17.61
C GLN A 230 0.21 19.41 16.87
N LEU A 231 0.73 18.21 16.58
CA LEU A 231 -0.01 17.14 15.90
C LEU A 231 -0.95 16.39 16.85
N LEU A 232 -0.56 16.19 18.12
CA LEU A 232 -1.45 15.66 19.18
C LEU A 232 -2.69 16.54 19.35
N ASP A 233 -2.52 17.86 19.36
CA ASP A 233 -3.61 18.84 19.50
C ASP A 233 -4.60 18.79 18.32
N LEU A 234 -4.17 18.28 17.16
CA LEU A 234 -5.03 18.01 16.01
C LEU A 234 -5.72 16.64 16.07
N GLY A 235 -5.37 15.79 17.03
CA GLY A 235 -5.95 14.47 17.24
C GLY A 235 -5.12 13.30 16.67
N VAL A 236 -3.87 13.51 16.26
CA VAL A 236 -2.97 12.41 15.87
C VAL A 236 -2.58 11.60 17.11
N CYS A 237 -2.72 10.28 17.03
CA CYS A 237 -2.35 9.36 18.11
C CYS A 237 -1.33 8.28 17.71
N HIS A 238 -0.94 8.25 16.43
CA HIS A 238 0.07 7.34 15.91
C HIS A 238 1.25 8.11 15.33
N PHE A 239 2.46 7.77 15.78
CA PHE A 239 3.68 8.49 15.45
C PHE A 239 4.77 7.55 14.97
N GLY A 240 5.69 8.08 14.16
CA GLY A 240 6.95 7.41 13.89
C GLY A 240 8.15 8.33 14.01
N LEU A 241 9.25 7.77 14.49
CA LEU A 241 10.56 8.41 14.57
C LEU A 241 11.48 7.75 13.55
N LEU A 242 11.82 8.47 12.49
CA LEU A 242 12.63 7.94 11.41
C LEU A 242 14.09 8.34 11.60
N LEU A 243 14.96 7.33 11.71
CA LEU A 243 16.41 7.47 11.85
C LEU A 243 17.14 6.80 10.69
N ASP A 244 16.46 6.71 9.54
CA ASP A 244 16.98 6.25 8.26
C ASP A 244 17.73 7.36 7.51
N ASP A 245 18.72 6.98 6.71
CA ASP A 245 19.48 7.87 5.83
C ASP A 245 20.13 9.05 6.57
N ILE A 246 20.73 8.75 7.72
CA ILE A 246 21.52 9.67 8.56
C ILE A 246 22.93 9.12 8.78
N ASP A 247 23.84 9.98 9.22
CA ASP A 247 25.20 9.53 9.56
C ASP A 247 25.16 8.58 10.77
N TYR A 248 25.84 7.46 10.61
CA TYR A 248 26.02 6.46 11.66
C TYR A 248 26.95 6.96 12.77
N HIS A 249 27.88 7.86 12.43
CA HIS A 249 28.80 8.48 13.35
C HIS A 249 28.18 9.69 14.03
N ILE A 250 28.08 9.59 15.36
CA ILE A 250 27.69 10.69 16.22
C ILE A 250 28.92 11.51 16.62
N VAL A 251 28.74 12.81 16.85
CA VAL A 251 29.84 13.69 17.28
C VAL A 251 30.39 13.28 18.66
N ASP A 252 31.68 13.56 18.91
CA ASP A 252 32.43 13.23 20.14
C ASP A 252 31.64 13.44 21.45
N ALA A 253 30.87 14.53 21.55
CA ALA A 253 30.12 14.85 22.75
C ALA A 253 29.01 13.81 23.04
N VAL A 254 28.32 13.36 21.99
CA VAL A 254 27.30 12.30 22.08
C VAL A 254 27.98 10.97 22.39
N GLU A 255 29.11 10.67 21.73
CA GLU A 255 29.85 9.43 21.99
C GLU A 255 30.36 9.37 23.43
N ARG A 256 30.85 10.47 23.99
CA ARG A 256 31.27 10.53 25.41
C ARG A 256 30.12 10.20 26.38
N ARG A 257 28.90 10.63 26.07
CA ARG A 257 27.71 10.42 26.91
C ARG A 257 27.07 9.05 26.74
N PHE A 258 26.87 8.61 25.50
CA PHE A 258 26.10 7.41 25.17
C PHE A 258 26.97 6.22 24.77
N LYS A 259 28.26 6.43 24.50
CA LYS A 259 29.26 5.44 24.04
C LYS A 259 29.01 4.86 22.66
N LYS A 260 27.76 4.64 22.25
CA LYS A 260 27.37 4.03 20.98
C LYS A 260 26.14 4.72 20.41
N THR A 261 26.03 4.74 19.08
CA THR A 261 24.91 5.33 18.35
C THR A 261 23.58 4.69 18.74
N ALA A 262 23.53 3.36 18.87
CA ALA A 262 22.34 2.62 19.30
C ALA A 262 21.75 3.15 20.62
N TYR A 263 22.59 3.42 21.62
CA TYR A 263 22.12 3.95 22.91
C TYR A 263 21.65 5.41 22.85
N ALA A 264 22.26 6.23 22.01
CA ALA A 264 21.81 7.61 21.79
C ALA A 264 20.41 7.63 21.13
N GLN A 265 20.25 6.83 20.08
CA GLN A 265 18.98 6.70 19.36
C GLN A 265 17.89 6.03 20.23
N ALA A 266 18.23 5.00 21.00
CA ALA A 266 17.31 4.38 21.95
C ALA A 266 16.84 5.36 23.03
N HIS A 267 17.75 6.22 23.52
CA HIS A 267 17.40 7.26 24.48
C HIS A 267 16.40 8.26 23.89
N LEU A 268 16.60 8.69 22.64
CA LEU A 268 15.67 9.55 21.92
C LEU A 268 14.29 8.88 21.76
N ALA A 269 14.26 7.66 21.20
CA ALA A 269 13.01 6.93 20.98
C ALA A 269 12.23 6.70 22.28
N THR A 270 12.92 6.33 23.36
CA THR A 270 12.31 6.15 24.69
C THR A 270 11.76 7.45 25.24
N ALA A 271 12.49 8.56 25.09
CA ALA A 271 12.06 9.87 25.57
C ALA A 271 10.82 10.38 24.82
N VAL A 272 10.78 10.18 23.50
CA VAL A 272 9.60 10.45 22.65
C VAL A 272 8.42 9.59 23.08
N TYR A 273 8.61 8.28 23.23
CA TYR A 273 7.53 7.38 23.64
C TYR A 273 6.94 7.77 25.00
N GLN A 274 7.79 8.05 25.99
CA GLN A 274 7.35 8.51 27.31
C GLN A 274 6.66 9.88 27.27
N PHE A 275 7.09 10.77 26.39
CA PHE A 275 6.38 12.04 26.17
C PHE A 275 4.97 11.77 25.65
N LEU A 276 4.82 10.96 24.60
CA LEU A 276 3.53 10.61 24.03
C LEU A 276 2.62 9.94 25.08
N GLN A 277 3.15 9.03 25.91
CA GLN A 277 2.39 8.34 26.97
C GLN A 277 1.87 9.30 28.07
N ARG A 278 2.55 10.43 28.30
CA ARG A 278 2.06 11.46 29.23
C ARG A 278 0.92 12.28 28.64
N GLN A 279 0.88 12.42 27.31
CA GLN A 279 -0.14 13.22 26.61
C GLN A 279 -1.36 12.37 26.21
N HIS A 280 -1.16 11.09 25.92
CA HIS A 280 -2.20 10.18 25.43
C HIS A 280 -2.13 8.82 26.14
N ALA A 281 -3.27 8.22 26.44
CA ALA A 281 -3.33 7.00 27.26
C ALA A 281 -2.81 5.74 26.55
N ALA A 282 -2.84 5.72 25.22
CA ALA A 282 -2.39 4.60 24.40
C ALA A 282 -1.80 5.11 23.07
N PRO A 283 -0.62 5.74 23.08
CA PRO A 283 0.03 6.17 21.85
C PRO A 283 0.70 4.98 21.15
N ASP A 284 0.71 5.00 19.83
CA ASP A 284 1.58 4.13 19.05
C ASP A 284 2.84 4.88 18.63
N LEU A 285 3.98 4.18 18.70
CA LEU A 285 5.25 4.63 18.15
C LEU A 285 5.88 3.51 17.32
N VAL A 286 6.33 3.87 16.12
CA VAL A 286 7.26 3.07 15.31
C VAL A 286 8.59 3.80 15.16
N VAL A 287 9.70 3.07 15.18
CA VAL A 287 11.03 3.61 14.90
C VAL A 287 11.54 3.01 13.59
N CYS A 288 12.02 3.84 12.67
CA CYS A 288 12.86 3.36 11.57
C CYS A 288 14.31 3.36 12.06
N PRO A 289 14.95 2.21 12.33
CA PRO A 289 16.35 2.17 12.70
C PRO A 289 17.23 2.63 11.53
N THR A 290 18.46 3.09 11.78
CA THR A 290 19.41 3.40 10.71
C THR A 290 19.76 2.17 9.86
N GLU A 291 19.78 1.00 10.48
CA GLU A 291 19.92 -0.30 9.83
C GLU A 291 18.54 -0.94 9.61
N TYR A 292 17.84 -0.49 8.57
CA TYR A 292 16.44 -0.88 8.29
C TYR A 292 16.28 -1.97 7.22
N ASP A 293 17.34 -2.33 6.50
CA ASP A 293 17.26 -3.15 5.29
C ASP A 293 18.20 -4.37 5.27
N ASN A 294 18.29 -5.05 6.42
CA ASN A 294 19.26 -6.11 6.64
C ASN A 294 18.63 -7.51 6.61
N HIS A 295 19.39 -8.49 6.12
CA HIS A 295 19.10 -9.92 6.22
C HIS A 295 19.95 -10.62 7.31
N HIS A 296 20.71 -9.86 8.08
CA HIS A 296 21.61 -10.37 9.12
C HIS A 296 21.51 -9.54 10.39
N ASP A 297 21.91 -10.16 11.51
CA ASP A 297 21.98 -9.50 12.82
C ASP A 297 23.15 -8.52 12.87
N SER A 298 23.01 -7.48 13.69
CA SER A 298 24.06 -6.51 13.95
C SER A 298 24.11 -6.13 15.42
N LEU A 299 25.29 -5.71 15.88
CA LEU A 299 25.46 -5.23 17.24
C LEU A 299 24.57 -4.00 17.52
N TYR A 300 24.38 -3.14 16.53
CA TYR A 300 23.53 -1.96 16.67
C TYR A 300 22.06 -2.34 16.83
N LEU A 301 21.52 -3.26 16.03
CA LEU A 301 20.13 -3.70 16.14
C LEU A 301 19.87 -4.42 17.46
N ALA A 302 20.82 -5.25 17.92
CA ALA A 302 20.74 -5.91 19.22
C ALA A 302 20.69 -4.89 20.37
N GLU A 303 21.60 -3.91 20.38
CA GLU A 303 21.67 -2.88 21.42
C GLU A 303 20.45 -1.94 21.40
N LEU A 304 20.01 -1.54 20.20
CA LEU A 304 18.82 -0.70 20.02
C LEU A 304 17.56 -1.44 20.51
N SER A 305 17.43 -2.72 20.14
CA SER A 305 16.30 -3.57 20.54
C SER A 305 16.28 -3.84 22.05
N GLU A 306 17.42 -3.94 22.71
CA GLU A 306 17.48 -4.10 24.16
C GLU A 306 17.11 -2.80 24.91
N ALA A 307 17.51 -1.64 24.35
CA ALA A 307 17.39 -0.35 25.04
C ALA A 307 16.05 0.39 24.82
N ILE A 308 15.29 0.07 23.78
CA ILE A 308 13.96 0.67 23.50
C ILE A 308 12.85 -0.18 24.14
N PRO A 309 11.78 0.41 24.71
CA PRO A 309 10.59 -0.32 25.16
C PRO A 309 10.08 -1.36 24.13
N ALA A 310 9.71 -2.55 24.61
CA ALA A 310 9.39 -3.69 23.74
C ALA A 310 8.12 -3.48 22.90
N GLU A 311 7.25 -2.57 23.33
CA GLU A 311 6.00 -2.24 22.65
C GLU A 311 6.20 -1.33 21.43
N VAL A 312 7.35 -0.67 21.31
CA VAL A 312 7.67 0.20 20.17
C VAL A 312 8.03 -0.66 18.97
N ALA A 313 7.28 -0.51 17.88
CA ALA A 313 7.53 -1.26 16.65
C ALA A 313 8.78 -0.76 15.94
N PHE A 314 9.44 -1.63 15.17
CA PHE A 314 10.46 -1.22 14.21
C PHE A 314 9.97 -1.38 12.77
N PHE A 315 10.45 -0.47 11.91
CA PHE A 315 10.39 -0.69 10.47
C PHE A 315 11.47 -1.68 10.02
N TRP A 316 11.13 -2.41 8.96
CA TRP A 316 12.07 -3.20 8.17
C TRP A 316 11.62 -3.18 6.72
N THR A 317 12.54 -2.97 5.78
CA THR A 317 12.20 -2.88 4.34
C THR A 317 12.32 -4.20 3.59
N GLY A 318 12.76 -5.25 4.29
CA GLY A 318 13.12 -6.53 3.70
C GLY A 318 14.63 -6.77 3.77
N PRO A 319 15.13 -7.86 3.15
CA PRO A 319 16.55 -8.19 3.14
C PRO A 319 17.45 -7.18 2.40
N SER A 320 16.85 -6.17 1.75
CA SER A 320 17.48 -5.01 1.13
C SER A 320 16.47 -3.85 1.00
N THR A 321 16.95 -2.61 0.79
CA THR A 321 16.08 -1.43 0.69
C THR A 321 14.99 -1.59 -0.37
N LEU A 322 15.36 -2.08 -1.56
CA LEU A 322 14.44 -2.39 -2.66
C LEU A 322 14.34 -3.91 -2.79
N ALA A 323 13.72 -4.55 -1.79
CA ALA A 323 13.64 -6.00 -1.70
C ALA A 323 12.90 -6.62 -2.90
N SER A 324 13.62 -7.45 -3.67
CA SER A 324 13.05 -8.26 -4.74
C SER A 324 12.10 -9.33 -4.21
N GLN A 325 12.28 -9.72 -2.95
CA GLN A 325 11.45 -10.69 -2.24
C GLN A 325 11.51 -10.47 -0.72
N ILE A 326 10.50 -10.97 -0.02
CA ILE A 326 10.49 -11.18 1.43
C ILE A 326 9.98 -12.59 1.67
N SER A 327 10.91 -13.53 1.85
CA SER A 327 10.60 -14.94 2.11
C SER A 327 10.24 -15.19 3.57
N GLN A 328 9.79 -16.41 3.87
CA GLN A 328 9.57 -16.83 5.25
C GLN A 328 10.88 -16.83 6.05
N ALA A 329 11.98 -17.35 5.48
CA ALA A 329 13.28 -17.35 6.13
C ALA A 329 13.81 -15.94 6.44
N ASP A 330 13.53 -14.96 5.55
CA ASP A 330 13.90 -13.57 5.78
C ASP A 330 13.17 -13.01 7.02
N ILE A 331 11.86 -13.23 7.12
CA ILE A 331 11.09 -12.72 8.27
C ILE A 331 11.40 -13.48 9.57
N GLU A 332 11.66 -14.79 9.52
CA GLU A 332 12.10 -15.58 10.67
C GLU A 332 13.39 -15.01 11.26
N THR A 333 14.34 -14.68 10.38
CA THR A 333 15.64 -14.12 10.77
C THR A 333 15.46 -12.77 11.44
N ILE A 334 14.76 -11.82 10.80
CA ILE A 334 14.62 -10.47 11.36
C ILE A 334 13.72 -10.44 12.60
N ALA A 335 12.70 -11.31 12.70
CA ALA A 335 11.88 -11.44 13.90
C ALA A 335 12.71 -11.92 15.11
N ALA A 336 13.65 -12.85 14.90
CA ALA A 336 14.57 -13.29 15.94
C ALA A 336 15.57 -12.20 16.39
N ILE A 337 15.95 -11.31 15.48
CA ILE A 337 16.82 -10.16 15.76
C ILE A 337 16.06 -9.09 16.55
N TYR A 338 14.91 -8.66 16.03
CA TYR A 338 14.14 -7.54 16.57
C TYR A 338 13.43 -7.90 17.89
N ARG A 339 12.83 -9.09 17.97
CA ARG A 339 12.04 -9.60 19.12
C ARG A 339 11.00 -8.61 19.65
N ARG A 340 10.40 -7.85 18.73
CA ARG A 340 9.39 -6.82 18.98
C ARG A 340 8.47 -6.74 17.77
N PRO A 341 7.38 -5.96 17.83
CA PRO A 341 6.51 -5.80 16.69
C PRO A 341 7.22 -5.19 15.47
N ILE A 342 6.91 -5.72 14.29
CA ILE A 342 7.51 -5.30 13.01
C ILE A 342 6.43 -4.64 12.14
N ILE A 343 6.80 -3.55 11.47
CA ILE A 343 6.04 -3.00 10.35
C ILE A 343 6.94 -3.11 9.12
N ILE A 344 6.46 -3.78 8.08
CA ILE A 344 7.21 -3.88 6.82
C ILE A 344 6.95 -2.59 6.03
N TRP A 345 8.00 -1.81 5.81
CA TRP A 345 8.01 -0.70 4.86
C TRP A 345 8.39 -1.27 3.50
N ASP A 346 7.40 -1.62 2.69
CA ASP A 346 7.65 -2.27 1.41
C ASP A 346 7.86 -1.23 0.31
N ASN A 347 9.09 -1.15 -0.23
CA ASN A 347 9.44 -0.21 -1.31
C ASN A 347 8.95 -0.70 -2.69
N ILE A 348 7.64 -0.91 -2.79
CA ILE A 348 6.93 -1.29 -4.01
C ILE A 348 5.61 -0.49 -4.05
N PRO A 349 5.26 0.21 -5.14
CA PRO A 349 5.98 0.33 -6.41
C PRO A 349 6.94 1.54 -6.52
N VAL A 350 7.47 2.12 -5.44
CA VAL A 350 8.31 3.34 -5.51
C VAL A 350 9.37 3.30 -6.62
N ASN A 351 9.52 4.42 -7.32
CA ASN A 351 10.42 4.60 -8.46
C ASN A 351 11.29 5.86 -8.34
N ASP A 352 11.63 6.29 -7.13
CA ASP A 352 12.42 7.50 -6.87
C ASP A 352 13.95 7.26 -6.93
N TYR A 353 14.37 6.00 -6.91
CA TYR A 353 15.77 5.63 -6.80
C TYR A 353 16.55 5.83 -8.10
N GLN A 354 17.60 6.64 -8.05
CA GLN A 354 18.47 6.93 -9.20
C GLN A 354 17.66 7.36 -10.45
N ASP A 355 17.83 6.63 -11.55
CA ASP A 355 17.18 6.88 -12.84
C ASP A 355 15.80 6.21 -12.97
N ASP A 356 15.28 5.56 -11.92
CA ASP A 356 13.97 4.90 -11.96
C ASP A 356 12.81 5.88 -12.07
N SER A 357 13.00 7.14 -11.68
CA SER A 357 11.99 8.19 -11.79
C SER A 357 11.64 8.53 -13.24
N LYS A 358 12.42 8.01 -14.20
CA LYS A 358 12.18 8.06 -15.64
C LYS A 358 11.21 6.98 -16.10
N ARG A 359 11.00 5.93 -15.32
CA ARG A 359 10.24 4.71 -15.66
C ARG A 359 8.96 4.63 -14.85
N LEU A 360 8.04 3.78 -15.31
CA LEU A 360 6.87 3.36 -14.53
C LEU A 360 7.11 1.97 -13.99
N PHE A 361 6.61 1.72 -12.78
CA PHE A 361 6.59 0.40 -12.13
C PHE A 361 5.15 -0.09 -11.98
N LEU A 362 4.62 -0.63 -13.08
CA LEU A 362 3.30 -1.25 -13.16
C LEU A 362 3.47 -2.77 -13.08
N THR A 363 3.27 -3.34 -11.90
CA THR A 363 3.56 -4.75 -11.63
C THR A 363 2.54 -5.33 -10.64
N PRO A 364 2.21 -6.63 -10.72
CA PRO A 364 1.54 -7.30 -9.60
C PRO A 364 2.36 -7.21 -8.32
N PHE A 365 1.67 -7.23 -7.18
CA PHE A 365 2.33 -7.35 -5.88
C PHE A 365 2.83 -8.79 -5.68
N ALA A 366 4.13 -9.03 -5.76
CA ALA A 366 4.68 -10.38 -5.80
C ALA A 366 5.85 -10.59 -4.85
N ASN A 367 6.27 -11.86 -4.72
CA ASN A 367 7.46 -12.29 -3.98
C ASN A 367 7.45 -11.99 -2.47
N ARG A 368 6.26 -11.83 -1.86
CA ARG A 368 6.11 -11.76 -0.39
C ARG A 368 5.46 -13.05 0.08
N SER A 369 6.09 -13.73 1.04
CA SER A 369 5.61 -15.03 1.54
C SER A 369 4.17 -14.95 2.06
N PRO A 370 3.30 -15.94 1.82
CA PRO A 370 1.97 -15.97 2.44
C PRO A 370 2.02 -16.13 3.98
N PHE A 371 3.21 -16.41 4.52
CA PHE A 371 3.45 -16.69 5.94
C PHE A 371 4.02 -15.50 6.73
N LEU A 372 4.19 -14.32 6.11
CA LEU A 372 4.66 -13.13 6.85
C LEU A 372 3.73 -12.74 8.01
N CYS A 373 2.45 -13.10 7.93
CA CYS A 373 1.44 -12.82 8.94
C CYS A 373 1.39 -13.83 10.10
N GLN A 374 2.32 -14.78 10.19
CA GLN A 374 2.32 -15.71 11.33
C GLN A 374 2.53 -14.93 12.65
N PRO A 375 1.76 -15.24 13.72
CA PRO A 375 1.82 -14.49 14.97
C PRO A 375 3.21 -14.44 15.61
N ASP A 376 4.01 -15.50 15.45
CA ASP A 376 5.34 -15.63 16.05
C ASP A 376 6.34 -14.60 15.51
N TYR A 377 6.12 -14.08 14.29
CA TYR A 377 6.97 -13.04 13.70
C TYR A 377 6.61 -11.64 14.16
N GLN A 378 5.48 -11.46 14.85
CA GLN A 378 5.00 -10.17 15.36
C GLN A 378 4.90 -9.06 14.28
N VAL A 379 4.70 -9.45 13.01
CA VAL A 379 4.45 -8.49 11.93
C VAL A 379 3.06 -7.89 12.13
N ARG A 380 2.99 -6.62 12.52
CA ARG A 380 1.72 -5.88 12.61
C ARG A 380 1.09 -5.70 11.23
N GLY A 381 1.93 -5.49 10.23
CA GLY A 381 1.48 -5.36 8.86
C GLY A 381 2.48 -4.72 7.92
N ILE A 382 1.97 -4.32 6.76
CA ILE A 382 2.76 -3.84 5.63
C ILE A 382 2.20 -2.49 5.18
N VAL A 383 3.09 -1.54 4.99
CA VAL A 383 2.82 -0.26 4.33
C VAL A 383 3.66 -0.17 3.07
N SER A 384 3.01 0.07 1.93
CA SER A 384 3.70 0.29 0.66
C SER A 384 4.22 1.71 0.56
N ASN A 385 5.46 1.87 0.09
CA ASN A 385 5.97 3.13 -0.42
C ASN A 385 5.67 3.22 -1.92
N PRO A 386 4.75 4.11 -2.35
CA PRO A 386 4.34 4.15 -3.75
C PRO A 386 5.23 5.07 -4.60
N MET A 387 4.92 5.17 -5.89
CA MET A 387 5.63 6.08 -6.80
C MET A 387 5.32 7.55 -6.48
N ILE A 388 6.19 8.43 -6.96
CA ILE A 388 5.94 9.89 -6.98
C ILE A 388 4.59 10.19 -7.65
N SER A 389 4.22 9.44 -8.68
CA SER A 389 2.87 9.49 -9.25
C SER A 389 1.90 8.66 -8.41
N TRP A 390 1.04 9.34 -7.65
CA TRP A 390 0.00 8.69 -6.86
C TRP A 390 -0.95 7.87 -7.73
N GLU A 391 -1.51 8.48 -8.79
CA GLU A 391 -2.50 7.83 -9.65
C GLU A 391 -1.98 6.54 -10.29
N LEU A 392 -0.73 6.56 -10.78
CA LEU A 392 -0.11 5.39 -11.43
C LEU A 392 0.34 4.31 -10.44
N SER A 393 0.33 4.60 -9.13
CA SER A 393 0.59 3.60 -8.09
C SER A 393 -0.64 2.75 -7.77
N LYS A 394 -1.85 3.26 -8.01
CA LYS A 394 -3.11 2.61 -7.64
C LYS A 394 -3.25 1.18 -8.16
N PRO A 395 -2.92 0.84 -9.42
CA PRO A 395 -3.03 -0.53 -9.90
C PRO A 395 -2.32 -1.56 -9.00
N THR A 396 -1.04 -1.31 -8.69
CA THR A 396 -0.24 -2.18 -7.80
C THR A 396 -0.80 -2.20 -6.38
N LEU A 397 -1.30 -1.08 -5.87
CA LEU A 397 -1.89 -0.99 -4.54
C LEU A 397 -3.22 -1.75 -4.41
N ILE A 398 -4.05 -1.79 -5.46
CA ILE A 398 -5.27 -2.63 -5.48
C ILE A 398 -4.88 -4.10 -5.39
N ASP A 399 -3.86 -4.51 -6.14
CA ASP A 399 -3.39 -5.89 -6.12
C ASP A 399 -2.78 -6.27 -4.77
N MET A 400 -1.98 -5.36 -4.19
CA MET A 400 -1.44 -5.49 -2.84
C MET A 400 -2.54 -5.64 -1.80
N SER A 401 -3.62 -4.84 -1.86
CA SER A 401 -4.66 -4.86 -0.84
C SER A 401 -5.31 -6.24 -0.67
N ARG A 402 -5.36 -7.03 -1.75
CA ARG A 402 -5.85 -8.42 -1.74
C ARG A 402 -4.90 -9.37 -1.03
N TYR A 403 -3.59 -9.23 -1.26
CA TYR A 403 -2.58 -9.96 -0.47
C TYR A 403 -2.66 -9.58 1.02
N LEU A 404 -2.83 -8.30 1.33
CA LEU A 404 -2.92 -7.83 2.72
C LEU A 404 -4.16 -8.36 3.44
N TRP A 405 -5.24 -8.61 2.71
CA TRP A 405 -6.44 -9.24 3.25
C TRP A 405 -6.28 -10.75 3.39
N ASP A 406 -5.76 -11.42 2.36
CA ASP A 406 -5.70 -12.87 2.31
C ASP A 406 -4.42 -13.38 1.65
N ALA A 407 -3.32 -13.26 2.39
CA ALA A 407 -2.00 -13.65 1.93
C ALA A 407 -1.95 -15.14 1.52
N LYS A 408 -2.72 -16.00 2.20
CA LYS A 408 -2.75 -17.45 1.94
C LYS A 408 -3.46 -17.83 0.64
N ARG A 409 -4.54 -17.13 0.27
CA ARG A 409 -5.29 -17.40 -0.98
C ARG A 409 -4.92 -16.46 -2.13
N TYR A 410 -4.05 -15.48 -1.89
CA TYR A 410 -3.59 -14.55 -2.92
C TYR A 410 -2.84 -15.28 -4.04
N GLN A 411 -3.27 -15.03 -5.29
CA GLN A 411 -2.68 -15.62 -6.48
C GLN A 411 -2.34 -14.49 -7.46
N PRO A 412 -1.04 -14.10 -7.59
CA PRO A 412 -0.66 -12.90 -8.34
C PRO A 412 -1.17 -12.87 -9.79
N SER A 413 -1.10 -14.01 -10.50
CA SER A 413 -1.51 -14.11 -11.90
C SER A 413 -2.99 -13.82 -12.13
N TYR A 414 -3.86 -14.32 -11.24
CA TYR A 414 -5.30 -14.06 -11.31
C TYR A 414 -5.67 -12.70 -10.75
N SER A 415 -5.02 -12.31 -9.64
CA SER A 415 -5.31 -11.07 -8.96
C SER A 415 -4.96 -9.86 -9.81
N TRP A 416 -3.83 -9.87 -10.53
CA TRP A 416 -3.38 -8.71 -11.29
C TRP A 416 -4.39 -8.23 -12.33
N LEU A 417 -4.88 -9.14 -13.17
CA LEU A 417 -5.89 -8.77 -14.18
C LEU A 417 -7.17 -8.27 -13.50
N GLU A 418 -7.60 -8.87 -12.40
CA GLU A 418 -8.76 -8.42 -11.66
C GLU A 418 -8.52 -7.06 -10.97
N ALA A 419 -7.28 -6.73 -10.58
CA ALA A 419 -6.92 -5.43 -10.02
C ALA A 419 -6.94 -4.35 -11.09
N LEU A 420 -6.42 -4.65 -12.28
CA LEU A 420 -6.51 -3.78 -13.45
C LEU A 420 -7.97 -3.56 -13.88
N ARG A 421 -8.82 -4.59 -13.82
CA ARG A 421 -10.27 -4.46 -14.09
C ARG A 421 -10.99 -3.59 -13.07
N ASP A 422 -10.63 -3.72 -11.80
CA ASP A 422 -11.15 -2.86 -10.72
C ASP A 422 -10.72 -1.40 -10.93
N TYR A 423 -9.48 -1.17 -11.35
CA TYR A 423 -8.98 0.17 -11.69
C TYR A 423 -9.67 0.78 -12.92
N THR A 424 -9.76 0.05 -14.02
CA THR A 424 -10.25 0.59 -15.30
C THR A 424 -11.77 0.60 -15.43
N GLY A 425 -12.49 -0.19 -14.63
CA GLY A 425 -13.93 -0.43 -14.77
C GLY A 425 -14.34 -1.18 -16.05
N ASP A 426 -13.39 -1.49 -16.94
CA ASP A 426 -13.64 -2.13 -18.23
C ASP A 426 -12.62 -3.25 -18.53
N LYS A 427 -13.13 -4.37 -19.04
CA LYS A 427 -12.32 -5.57 -19.31
C LYS A 427 -11.34 -5.36 -20.47
N ALA A 428 -11.73 -4.64 -21.52
CA ALA A 428 -10.84 -4.42 -22.66
C ALA A 428 -9.70 -3.46 -22.29
N MET A 429 -10.00 -2.41 -21.53
CA MET A 429 -9.00 -1.49 -20.99
C MET A 429 -8.06 -2.18 -20.01
N ALA A 430 -8.56 -3.07 -19.16
CA ALA A 430 -7.70 -3.84 -18.25
C ALA A 430 -6.71 -4.73 -19.00
N LEU A 431 -7.14 -5.36 -20.10
CA LEU A 431 -6.25 -6.16 -20.96
C LEU A 431 -5.22 -5.29 -21.70
N ALA A 432 -5.61 -4.11 -22.17
CA ALA A 432 -4.67 -3.16 -22.76
C ALA A 432 -3.62 -2.69 -21.73
N LEU A 433 -4.07 -2.34 -20.52
CA LEU A 433 -3.18 -1.92 -19.43
C LEU A 433 -2.27 -3.06 -18.96
N LEU A 434 -2.75 -4.31 -18.96
CA LEU A 434 -1.95 -5.50 -18.65
C LEU A 434 -0.77 -5.63 -19.61
N ARG A 435 -1.01 -5.47 -20.92
CA ARG A 435 0.03 -5.55 -21.95
C ARG A 435 0.97 -4.34 -21.89
N PHE A 436 0.45 -3.15 -21.59
CA PHE A 436 1.28 -1.96 -21.37
C PHE A 436 2.18 -2.12 -20.13
N ALA A 437 1.66 -2.72 -19.05
CA ALA A 437 2.40 -3.01 -17.83
C ALA A 437 3.53 -4.03 -18.05
N TRP A 438 3.37 -4.99 -18.97
CA TRP A 438 4.45 -5.92 -19.36
C TRP A 438 5.70 -5.18 -19.89
N HIS A 439 5.52 -4.03 -20.56
CA HIS A 439 6.63 -3.17 -20.96
C HIS A 439 7.20 -2.30 -19.84
N ASN A 440 6.54 -2.20 -18.68
CA ASN A 440 6.83 -1.26 -17.60
C ASN A 440 6.82 -1.94 -16.23
N GLY A 441 7.37 -3.15 -16.15
CA GLY A 441 7.51 -3.89 -14.90
C GLY A 441 8.50 -3.24 -13.94
N ASN A 442 8.34 -3.52 -12.64
CA ASN A 442 9.30 -3.10 -11.63
C ASN A 442 10.58 -3.95 -11.72
N ARG A 443 11.69 -3.34 -12.12
CA ARG A 443 12.98 -4.01 -12.32
C ARG A 443 13.68 -4.49 -11.03
N HIS A 444 13.21 -4.04 -9.87
CA HIS A 444 13.71 -4.52 -8.57
C HIS A 444 12.95 -5.76 -8.12
N LEU A 445 11.68 -5.90 -8.54
CA LEU A 445 10.84 -7.06 -8.23
C LEU A 445 11.02 -8.21 -9.22
N HIS A 446 11.25 -7.88 -10.49
CA HIS A 446 11.34 -8.81 -11.60
C HIS A 446 12.55 -8.48 -12.47
N ARG A 447 12.82 -9.33 -13.47
CA ARG A 447 13.83 -9.03 -14.49
C ARG A 447 13.56 -7.66 -15.09
N ASP A 448 14.63 -6.88 -15.25
CA ASP A 448 14.58 -5.53 -15.81
C ASP A 448 13.97 -5.47 -17.23
N LEU A 449 14.12 -6.57 -17.97
CA LEU A 449 13.58 -6.76 -19.30
C LEU A 449 12.86 -8.12 -19.36
N PRO A 450 11.67 -8.21 -20.00
CA PRO A 450 11.05 -9.50 -20.28
C PRO A 450 12.01 -10.40 -21.05
N PHE A 451 12.06 -11.69 -20.66
CA PHE A 451 13.04 -12.64 -21.19
C PHE A 451 12.93 -12.81 -22.72
N GLU A 452 11.71 -12.81 -23.25
CA GLU A 452 11.43 -12.95 -24.68
C GLU A 452 11.96 -11.76 -25.49
N VAL A 453 11.91 -10.55 -24.92
CA VAL A 453 12.47 -9.35 -25.55
C VAL A 453 13.99 -9.42 -25.54
N GLU A 454 14.58 -9.88 -24.44
CA GLU A 454 16.03 -10.06 -24.32
C GLU A 454 16.57 -11.06 -25.35
N GLU A 455 15.94 -12.22 -25.47
CA GLU A 455 16.26 -13.24 -26.48
C GLU A 455 16.13 -12.67 -27.90
N ALA A 456 15.07 -11.93 -28.19
CA ALA A 456 14.86 -11.32 -29.50
C ALA A 456 15.91 -10.26 -29.82
N LEU A 457 16.31 -9.44 -28.84
CA LEU A 457 17.41 -8.47 -28.98
C LEU A 457 18.72 -9.20 -29.31
N MET A 458 19.08 -10.23 -28.55
CA MET A 458 20.32 -10.99 -28.77
C MET A 458 20.36 -11.66 -30.15
N ARG A 459 19.22 -12.21 -30.60
CA ARG A 459 19.10 -12.90 -31.89
C ARG A 459 18.91 -11.96 -33.08
N LYS A 460 18.81 -10.65 -32.86
CA LYS A 460 18.41 -9.66 -33.88
C LYS A 460 17.07 -10.04 -34.55
N ASP A 461 16.11 -10.55 -33.79
CA ASP A 461 14.78 -10.90 -34.30
C ASP A 461 13.94 -9.64 -34.53
N ILE A 462 14.20 -8.99 -35.67
CA ILE A 462 13.54 -7.75 -36.08
C ILE A 462 12.02 -7.91 -36.16
N ALA A 463 11.52 -9.08 -36.53
CA ALA A 463 10.09 -9.31 -36.70
C ALA A 463 9.36 -9.21 -35.36
N SER A 464 9.86 -9.92 -34.33
CA SER A 464 9.28 -9.88 -32.98
C SER A 464 9.42 -8.50 -32.34
N LEU A 465 10.62 -7.90 -32.43
CA LEU A 465 10.88 -6.56 -31.88
C LEU A 465 9.98 -5.48 -32.51
N SER A 466 9.80 -5.51 -33.83
CA SER A 466 8.91 -4.58 -34.53
C SER A 466 7.44 -4.79 -34.14
N GLY A 467 7.02 -6.04 -33.93
CA GLY A 467 5.69 -6.37 -33.45
C GLY A 467 5.38 -5.72 -32.10
N TRP A 468 6.28 -5.88 -31.13
CA TRP A 468 6.12 -5.27 -29.80
C TRP A 468 6.20 -3.74 -29.80
N VAL A 469 7.06 -3.13 -30.62
CA VAL A 469 7.12 -1.66 -30.75
C VAL A 469 5.85 -1.10 -31.40
N ALA A 470 5.28 -1.81 -32.38
CA ALA A 470 4.02 -1.43 -33.02
C ALA A 470 2.83 -1.58 -32.05
N GLU A 471 2.73 -2.73 -31.40
CA GLU A 471 1.74 -3.01 -30.35
C GLU A 471 1.80 -1.94 -29.24
N LEU A 472 3.03 -1.56 -28.86
CA LEU A 472 3.41 -0.35 -28.14
C LEU A 472 2.40 0.80 -28.28
N VAL A 473 2.35 1.31 -29.49
CA VAL A 473 1.60 2.50 -29.87
C VAL A 473 0.11 2.22 -29.99
N GLU A 474 -0.29 1.02 -30.42
CA GLU A 474 -1.71 0.61 -30.43
C GLU A 474 -2.30 0.59 -29.01
N LEU A 475 -1.54 0.09 -28.03
CA LEU A 475 -1.94 0.10 -26.62
C LEU A 475 -2.05 1.53 -26.09
N VAL A 476 -1.12 2.41 -26.45
CA VAL A 476 -1.17 3.83 -26.08
C VAL A 476 -2.44 4.48 -26.63
N ASP A 477 -2.74 4.30 -27.92
CA ASP A 477 -3.93 4.91 -28.52
C ASP A 477 -5.21 4.34 -27.93
N LYS A 478 -5.23 3.04 -27.56
CA LYS A 478 -6.35 2.43 -26.83
C LYS A 478 -6.51 3.00 -25.42
N LEU A 479 -5.43 3.13 -24.66
CA LEU A 479 -5.46 3.59 -23.27
C LEU A 479 -5.79 5.09 -23.15
N LYS A 480 -5.63 5.87 -24.21
CA LYS A 480 -6.15 7.26 -24.28
C LYS A 480 -7.67 7.37 -24.20
N GLU A 481 -8.39 6.29 -24.48
CA GLU A 481 -9.85 6.22 -24.34
C GLU A 481 -10.29 5.95 -22.89
N LEU A 482 -9.36 5.66 -21.97
CA LEU A 482 -9.69 5.41 -20.57
C LEU A 482 -10.18 6.71 -19.89
N ASP A 483 -11.43 6.70 -19.44
CA ASP A 483 -12.11 7.84 -18.82
C ASP A 483 -11.72 8.04 -17.34
N ILE A 484 -10.42 8.20 -17.11
CA ILE A 484 -9.83 8.53 -15.81
C ILE A 484 -8.92 9.74 -16.02
N PRO A 485 -9.39 10.97 -15.79
CA PRO A 485 -8.63 12.19 -16.09
C PRO A 485 -7.25 12.25 -15.41
N ALA A 486 -7.17 11.84 -14.14
CA ALA A 486 -5.92 11.78 -13.40
C ALA A 486 -4.91 10.82 -14.06
N PHE A 487 -5.39 9.68 -14.58
CA PHE A 487 -4.54 8.72 -15.29
C PHE A 487 -4.00 9.35 -16.57
N GLN A 488 -4.87 9.97 -17.38
CA GLN A 488 -4.46 10.62 -18.63
C GLN A 488 -3.41 11.70 -18.40
N GLN A 489 -3.58 12.51 -17.36
CA GLN A 489 -2.61 13.53 -16.99
C GLN A 489 -1.27 12.91 -16.55
N ALA A 490 -1.31 11.90 -15.67
CA ALA A 490 -0.11 11.29 -15.12
C ALA A 490 0.67 10.48 -16.17
N ILE A 491 -0.01 9.73 -17.03
CA ILE A 491 0.62 8.79 -17.98
C ILE A 491 1.14 9.46 -19.26
N ALA A 492 0.63 10.64 -19.61
CA ALA A 492 0.89 11.30 -20.89
C ALA A 492 2.37 11.32 -21.32
N PRO A 493 3.35 11.63 -20.44
CA PRO A 493 4.76 11.66 -20.85
C PRO A 493 5.31 10.31 -21.32
N TRP A 494 4.80 9.19 -20.78
CA TRP A 494 5.18 7.85 -21.23
C TRP A 494 4.48 7.45 -22.53
N PHE A 495 3.28 7.96 -22.79
CA PHE A 495 2.61 7.79 -24.08
C PHE A 495 3.35 8.51 -25.21
N ASP A 496 3.83 9.73 -24.96
CA ASP A 496 4.65 10.48 -25.92
C ASP A 496 5.98 9.76 -26.16
N ARG A 497 6.61 9.26 -25.08
CA ARG A 497 7.83 8.46 -25.17
C ARG A 497 7.65 7.21 -26.05
N ALA A 498 6.55 6.46 -25.89
CA ALA A 498 6.31 5.27 -26.70
C ALA A 498 6.20 5.59 -28.20
N LYS A 499 5.63 6.74 -28.56
CA LYS A 499 5.59 7.22 -29.96
C LYS A 499 6.96 7.61 -30.47
N ALA A 500 7.77 8.27 -29.64
CA ALA A 500 9.16 8.60 -29.97
C ALA A 500 10.01 7.33 -30.17
N ASP A 501 9.86 6.33 -29.32
CA ASP A 501 10.53 5.03 -29.46
C ASP A 501 10.12 4.35 -30.80
N GLN A 502 8.84 4.39 -31.20
CA GLN A 502 8.42 3.87 -32.50
C GLN A 502 9.04 4.64 -33.68
N SER A 503 9.12 5.98 -33.60
CA SER A 503 9.78 6.79 -34.63
C SER A 503 11.26 6.43 -34.75
N PHE A 504 11.98 6.31 -33.63
CA PHE A 504 13.39 5.91 -33.63
C PHE A 504 13.59 4.47 -34.13
N TRP A 505 12.66 3.56 -33.85
CA TRP A 505 12.69 2.21 -34.42
C TRP A 505 12.63 2.24 -35.95
N ARG A 506 11.82 3.10 -36.56
CA ARG A 506 11.79 3.27 -38.03
C ARG A 506 13.14 3.76 -38.57
N VAL A 507 13.75 4.73 -37.91
CA VAL A 507 15.10 5.25 -38.26
C VAL A 507 16.14 4.13 -38.26
N ILE A 508 16.10 3.21 -37.27
CA ILE A 508 16.96 2.02 -37.22
C ILE A 508 16.71 1.10 -38.43
N LEU A 509 15.45 0.76 -38.70
CA LEU A 509 15.08 -0.16 -39.78
C LEU A 509 15.44 0.39 -41.17
N GLU A 510 15.32 1.70 -41.36
CA GLU A 510 15.63 2.39 -42.62
C GLU A 510 17.13 2.68 -42.78
N GLN A 511 17.95 2.49 -41.73
CA GLN A 511 19.37 2.86 -41.68
C GLN A 511 19.58 4.32 -42.07
N ALA A 512 18.73 5.21 -41.55
CA ALA A 512 18.77 6.62 -41.89
C ALA A 512 20.12 7.26 -41.50
N PRO A 513 20.62 8.24 -42.29
CA PRO A 513 21.96 8.80 -42.09
C PRO A 513 22.12 9.63 -40.80
N ASP A 514 21.01 10.06 -40.20
CA ASP A 514 20.93 10.83 -38.96
C ASP A 514 20.67 9.96 -37.72
N LEU A 515 20.83 8.64 -37.82
CA LEU A 515 20.55 7.68 -36.75
C LEU A 515 21.19 8.02 -35.40
N GLU A 516 22.45 8.46 -35.39
CA GLU A 516 23.17 8.84 -34.17
C GLU A 516 22.57 10.08 -33.51
N GLN A 517 22.19 11.09 -34.32
CA GLN A 517 21.57 12.31 -33.82
C GLN A 517 20.18 12.00 -33.23
N GLN A 518 19.36 11.21 -33.92
CA GLN A 518 18.03 10.80 -33.45
C GLN A 518 18.11 10.00 -32.15
N TYR A 519 19.14 9.15 -32.01
CA TYR A 519 19.39 8.44 -30.75
C TYR A 519 19.73 9.41 -29.61
N ALA A 520 20.61 10.39 -29.86
CA ALA A 520 20.99 11.38 -28.86
C ALA A 520 19.78 12.21 -28.38
N GLU A 521 18.96 12.71 -29.33
CA GLU A 521 17.72 13.45 -29.03
C GLU A 521 16.72 12.60 -28.22
N LEU A 522 16.61 11.30 -28.51
CA LEU A 522 15.76 10.39 -27.74
C LEU A 522 16.27 10.18 -26.29
N GLN A 523 17.59 10.20 -26.07
CA GLN A 523 18.17 10.06 -24.72
C GLN A 523 18.02 11.32 -23.87
N GLU A 524 17.82 12.49 -24.47
CA GLU A 524 17.52 13.73 -23.74
C GLU A 524 16.12 13.73 -23.13
N GLN A 525 15.20 12.89 -23.64
CA GLN A 525 13.88 12.75 -23.05
C GLN A 525 13.95 12.14 -21.64
N ARG A 526 13.31 12.82 -20.68
CA ARG A 526 13.27 12.39 -19.28
C ARG A 526 12.65 10.99 -19.13
N HIS A 527 11.51 10.73 -19.75
CA HIS A 527 10.72 9.52 -19.52
C HIS A 527 11.15 8.38 -20.45
N ARG A 528 11.02 7.14 -19.98
CA ARG A 528 11.45 5.91 -20.67
C ARG A 528 10.41 4.81 -20.48
N ILE A 529 10.10 4.09 -21.55
CA ILE A 529 9.37 2.82 -21.46
C ILE A 529 10.32 1.77 -20.87
N GLY A 530 9.83 0.94 -19.95
CA GLY A 530 10.65 -0.05 -19.24
C GLY A 530 11.43 -1.00 -20.17
N SER A 531 10.77 -1.57 -21.18
CA SER A 531 11.39 -2.46 -22.15
C SER A 531 12.43 -1.77 -23.05
N ASN A 532 12.25 -0.47 -23.33
CA ASN A 532 13.17 0.39 -24.08
C ASN A 532 13.76 -0.27 -25.35
N ILE A 533 12.94 -1.02 -26.09
CA ILE A 533 13.37 -1.91 -27.18
C ILE A 533 14.28 -1.19 -28.20
N PRO A 534 13.90 -0.04 -28.77
CA PRO A 534 14.69 0.60 -29.82
C PRO A 534 16.06 1.08 -29.33
N SER A 535 16.13 1.70 -28.15
CA SER A 535 17.40 2.14 -27.57
C SER A 535 18.31 0.94 -27.25
N ARG A 536 17.78 -0.12 -26.64
CA ARG A 536 18.57 -1.33 -26.32
C ARG A 536 19.09 -2.01 -27.58
N PHE A 537 18.30 -2.07 -28.64
CA PHE A 537 18.75 -2.61 -29.93
C PHE A 537 19.89 -1.78 -30.52
N TYR A 538 19.77 -0.45 -30.49
CA TYR A 538 20.82 0.45 -30.96
C TYR A 538 22.12 0.28 -30.18
N GLN A 539 22.04 0.28 -28.84
CA GLN A 539 23.18 0.07 -27.95
C GLN A 539 23.88 -1.27 -28.21
N LEU A 540 23.12 -2.35 -28.31
CA LEU A 540 23.67 -3.69 -28.49
C LEU A 540 24.32 -3.87 -29.86
N HIS A 541 23.69 -3.38 -30.93
CA HIS A 541 24.07 -3.74 -32.31
C HIS A 541 24.81 -2.65 -33.09
N TYR A 542 24.76 -1.40 -32.64
CA TYR A 542 25.48 -0.28 -33.25
C TYR A 542 26.61 0.23 -32.35
N LEU A 543 26.36 0.37 -31.05
CA LEU A 543 27.39 0.80 -30.08
C LEU A 543 28.22 -0.35 -29.51
N GLN A 544 27.79 -1.60 -29.69
CA GLN A 544 28.46 -2.81 -29.18
C GLN A 544 28.56 -2.85 -27.64
N GLU A 545 27.58 -2.26 -26.94
CA GLU A 545 27.52 -2.23 -25.48
C GLU A 545 26.87 -3.50 -24.93
N ASN A 546 27.69 -4.53 -24.65
CA ASN A 546 27.21 -5.85 -24.18
C ASN A 546 26.87 -5.91 -22.68
N SER A 547 27.20 -4.90 -21.88
CA SER A 547 27.00 -4.90 -20.41
C SER A 547 25.53 -4.74 -19.96
N MET A 548 24.59 -4.68 -20.91
CA MET A 548 23.18 -4.38 -20.68
C MET A 548 22.29 -5.63 -20.49
N LEU A 549 22.88 -6.83 -20.60
CA LEU A 549 22.19 -8.12 -20.55
C LEU A 549 22.54 -8.86 -19.26
N GLY A 550 21.67 -8.70 -18.25
CA GLY A 550 21.50 -9.60 -17.11
C GLY A 550 22.40 -9.37 -15.89
N ASN A 551 21.85 -8.73 -14.85
CA ASN A 551 22.15 -9.15 -13.48
C ASN A 551 21.18 -10.30 -13.14
N GLN A 552 21.71 -11.48 -12.81
CA GLN A 552 20.90 -12.56 -12.24
C GLN A 552 20.62 -12.24 -10.77
N ALA A 553 19.35 -11.98 -10.43
CA ALA A 553 18.94 -11.95 -9.04
C ALA A 553 18.99 -13.37 -8.46
N GLN A 554 19.52 -13.54 -7.24
CA GLN A 554 19.43 -14.80 -6.52
C GLN A 554 17.97 -15.02 -6.09
N VAL A 555 17.38 -16.15 -6.49
CA VAL A 555 16.06 -16.59 -6.03
C VAL A 555 16.27 -17.41 -4.77
N ALA A 556 15.59 -17.10 -3.66
CA ALA A 556 15.67 -17.97 -2.49
C ALA A 556 14.99 -19.31 -2.76
N GLU A 557 15.59 -20.39 -2.27
CA GLU A 557 14.98 -21.72 -2.31
C GLU A 557 13.88 -21.81 -1.26
N ALA A 558 12.66 -22.20 -1.68
CA ALA A 558 11.61 -22.59 -0.76
C ALA A 558 12.02 -23.88 -0.03
N ARG A 559 11.93 -23.91 1.30
CA ARG A 559 12.32 -25.06 2.13
C ARG A 559 11.11 -25.89 2.48
N ALA A 560 11.30 -27.20 2.66
CA ALA A 560 10.21 -28.10 3.04
C ALA A 560 9.57 -27.74 4.39
N GLU A 561 10.37 -27.13 5.29
CA GLU A 561 9.95 -26.62 6.60
C GLU A 561 8.99 -25.42 6.50
N ASP A 562 8.95 -24.69 5.37
CA ASP A 562 8.05 -23.55 5.14
C ASP A 562 6.57 -23.98 4.99
N TYR A 563 6.30 -25.28 4.83
CA TYR A 563 4.96 -25.82 4.53
C TYR A 563 4.36 -26.67 5.66
N THR A 564 5.05 -26.78 6.80
CA THR A 564 4.61 -27.52 7.99
C THR A 564 4.35 -26.59 9.14
#